data_AF-A0A0F9BAE0-F1
#
_entry.id   AF-A0A0F9BAE0-F1
#
_cell.length_a   1.000
_cell.length_b   1.000
_cell.length_c   1.000
_cell.angle_alpha   90.00
_cell.angle_beta   90.00
_cell.angle_gamma   90.00
#
_symmetry.space_group_name_H-M   'P 1'
#
loop_
_entity.id
_entity.type
_entity.pdbx_description
1 polymer ?
#
loop_
_entity_poly.entity_id
_entity_poly.type
_entity_poly.pdbx_seq_one_letter_code
_entity_poly.pdbx_strand_id
1 'polypeptide(L)'
;MGMFTKTVQYLKDHLGKTRDKITSSLSTVLTIGRNIDDALLDELEETLIGDDIGVETTEKLVSDLREAYKNRQIAKSEDIVPFLKEHMKNYWPHQDRQLNIAPSGPTVILVAGINGSGKTTSIA
;
A
#
# COMPACT_ATOMS: atom_id res chain seq x y z
N MET A 1 12.38 -0.96 24.20
CA MET A 1 11.41 -0.12 23.43
C MET A 1 12.05 0.78 22.37
N GLY A 2 13.25 1.35 22.55
CA GLY A 2 13.79 2.37 21.63
C GLY A 2 14.20 1.92 20.22
N MET A 3 14.49 0.63 19.96
CA MET A 3 14.90 0.17 18.62
C MET A 3 13.75 0.14 17.62
N PHE A 4 12.58 -0.35 18.02
CA PHE A 4 11.39 -0.38 17.15
C PHE A 4 10.93 1.04 16.75
N THR A 5 11.01 2.00 17.67
CA THR A 5 10.66 3.40 17.37
C THR A 5 11.57 4.01 16.32
N LYS A 6 12.88 3.72 16.37
CA LYS A 6 13.85 4.24 15.38
C LYS A 6 13.63 3.65 13.99
N THR A 7 13.40 2.34 13.88
CA THR A 7 13.14 1.68 12.59
C THR A 7 11.83 2.16 11.97
N VAL A 8 10.77 2.28 12.77
CA VAL A 8 9.48 2.81 12.29
C VAL A 8 9.61 4.27 11.86
N GLN A 9 10.35 5.10 12.61
CA GLN A 9 10.58 6.49 12.23
C GLN A 9 11.37 6.58 10.92
N TYR A 10 12.44 5.79 10.78
CA TYR A 10 13.21 5.72 9.54
C TYR A 10 12.33 5.38 8.33
N LEU A 11 11.47 4.36 8.45
CA LEU A 11 10.52 4.01 7.39
C LEU A 11 9.55 5.14 7.08
N LYS A 12 8.99 5.80 8.10
CA LYS A 12 8.08 6.95 7.91
C LYS A 12 8.75 8.09 7.15
N ASP A 13 10.01 8.39 7.48
CA ASP A 13 10.76 9.48 6.85
C ASP A 13 11.09 9.15 5.38
N HIS A 14 11.53 7.92 5.10
CA HIS A 14 11.94 7.52 3.76
C HIS A 14 10.75 7.24 2.83
N LEU A 15 9.59 6.90 3.39
CA LEU A 15 8.33 6.78 2.64
C LEU A 15 7.55 8.09 2.56
N GLY A 16 8.09 9.20 3.11
CA GLY A 16 7.41 10.49 3.19
C GLY A 16 6.94 10.99 1.82
N LYS A 17 7.80 10.93 0.80
CA LYS A 17 7.46 11.36 -0.58
C LYS A 17 6.28 10.58 -1.16
N THR A 18 6.27 9.26 -1.01
CA THR A 18 5.18 8.40 -1.48
C THR A 18 3.89 8.70 -0.73
N ARG A 19 3.95 8.84 0.60
CA ARG A 19 2.80 9.22 1.42
C ARG A 19 2.22 10.56 1.00
N ASP A 20 3.06 11.56 0.79
CA ASP A 20 2.64 12.91 0.46
C ASP A 20 2.02 12.97 -0.95
N LYS A 21 2.59 12.24 -1.93
CA LYS A 21 1.99 12.06 -3.27
C LYS A 21 0.59 11.47 -3.16
N ILE A 22 0.45 10.29 -2.56
CA ILE A 22 -0.84 9.59 -2.44
C ILE A 22 -1.86 10.44 -1.67
N THR A 23 -1.44 11.09 -0.59
CA THR A 23 -2.34 11.94 0.21
C THR A 23 -2.85 13.12 -0.61
N SER A 24 -1.99 13.75 -1.42
CA SER A 24 -2.35 14.85 -2.31
C SER A 24 -3.33 14.38 -3.39
N SER A 25 -3.03 13.27 -4.07
CA SER A 25 -3.88 12.67 -5.09
C SER A 25 -5.28 12.37 -4.52
N LEU A 26 -5.33 11.67 -3.39
CA LEU A 26 -6.60 11.32 -2.72
C LEU A 26 -7.37 12.56 -2.26
N SER A 27 -6.70 13.60 -1.74
CA SER A 27 -7.39 14.83 -1.30
C SER A 27 -8.04 15.60 -2.45
N THR A 28 -7.51 15.46 -3.66
CA THR A 28 -8.07 16.08 -4.87
C THR A 28 -9.39 15.42 -5.25
N VAL A 29 -9.43 14.09 -5.18
CA VAL A 29 -10.61 13.27 -5.51
C VAL A 29 -11.66 13.32 -4.39
N LEU A 30 -11.22 13.19 -3.14
CA LEU A 30 -12.05 13.08 -1.94
C LEU A 30 -12.30 14.43 -1.29
N THR A 31 -12.93 15.34 -2.03
CA THR A 31 -13.35 16.63 -1.47
C THR A 31 -14.39 16.44 -0.36
N ILE A 32 -14.30 17.28 0.68
CA ILE A 32 -15.19 17.23 1.85
C ILE A 32 -16.63 17.43 1.40
N GLY A 33 -17.53 16.53 1.82
CA GLY A 33 -18.95 16.58 1.47
C GLY A 33 -19.30 16.04 0.09
N ARG A 34 -18.33 15.55 -0.69
CA ARG A 34 -18.61 14.81 -1.93
C ARG A 34 -19.29 13.47 -1.59
N ASN A 35 -20.41 13.20 -2.25
CA ASN A 35 -21.13 11.94 -2.10
C ASN A 35 -20.33 10.79 -2.72
N ILE A 36 -20.51 9.59 -2.18
CA ILE A 36 -20.00 8.38 -2.80
C ILE A 36 -20.98 8.00 -3.93
N ASP A 37 -20.54 8.21 -5.17
CA ASP A 37 -21.22 7.80 -6.39
C ASP A 37 -20.26 7.05 -7.32
N ASP A 38 -20.79 6.48 -8.40
CA ASP A 38 -19.97 5.70 -9.33
C ASP A 38 -18.87 6.56 -9.97
N ALA A 39 -19.13 7.84 -10.23
CA ALA A 39 -18.16 8.77 -10.81
C ALA A 39 -16.97 9.03 -9.86
N LEU A 40 -17.23 9.18 -8.56
CA LEU A 40 -16.16 9.27 -7.56
C LEU A 40 -15.29 8.02 -7.54
N LEU A 41 -15.93 6.84 -7.61
CA LEU A 41 -15.22 5.57 -7.51
C LEU A 41 -14.38 5.29 -8.76
N ASP A 42 -14.86 5.69 -9.94
CA ASP A 42 -14.10 5.64 -11.20
C ASP A 42 -12.88 6.58 -11.15
N GLU A 43 -13.05 7.83 -10.68
CA GLU A 43 -11.93 8.78 -10.52
C GLU A 43 -10.90 8.31 -9.49
N LEU A 44 -11.37 7.68 -8.40
CA LEU A 44 -10.51 7.06 -7.40
C LEU A 44 -9.69 5.91 -7.99
N GLU A 45 -10.29 5.07 -8.83
CA GLU A 45 -9.61 3.97 -9.53
C GLU A 45 -8.47 4.48 -10.42
N GLU A 46 -8.77 5.43 -11.31
CA GLU A 46 -7.77 6.05 -12.18
C GLU A 46 -6.61 6.66 -11.38
N THR A 47 -6.95 7.34 -10.28
CA THR A 47 -5.98 7.96 -9.39
C THR A 47 -5.05 6.94 -8.73
N LEU A 48 -5.59 5.84 -8.18
CA LEU A 48 -4.81 4.79 -7.55
C LEU A 48 -3.90 4.05 -8.55
N ILE A 49 -4.37 3.85 -9.79
CA ILE A 49 -3.54 3.30 -10.88
C ILE A 49 -2.38 4.25 -11.20
N GLY A 50 -2.63 5.56 -11.33
CA GLY A 50 -1.60 6.58 -11.55
C GLY A 50 -0.60 6.75 -10.40
N ASP A 51 -0.96 6.26 -9.21
CA ASP A 51 -0.11 6.23 -8.02
C ASP A 51 0.67 4.92 -7.83
N ASP A 52 0.79 4.10 -8.88
CA ASP A 52 1.58 2.87 -8.93
C ASP A 52 1.08 1.76 -7.98
N ILE A 53 -0.21 1.73 -7.63
CA ILE A 53 -0.81 0.65 -6.82
C ILE A 53 -0.99 -0.65 -7.64
N GLY A 54 -1.12 -0.51 -8.97
CA GLY A 54 -1.32 -1.61 -9.91
C GLY A 54 -2.80 -1.94 -10.12
N VAL A 55 -3.13 -2.35 -11.35
CA VAL A 55 -4.52 -2.55 -11.82
C VAL A 55 -5.28 -3.55 -10.96
N GLU A 56 -4.74 -4.76 -10.78
CA GLU A 56 -5.41 -5.84 -10.04
C GLU A 56 -5.77 -5.43 -8.59
N THR A 57 -4.82 -4.80 -7.89
CA THR A 57 -5.04 -4.35 -6.51
C THR A 57 -6.09 -3.24 -6.46
N THR A 58 -6.04 -2.28 -7.39
CA THR A 58 -6.98 -1.16 -7.43
C THR A 58 -8.39 -1.63 -7.75
N GLU A 59 -8.58 -2.44 -8.80
CA GLU A 59 -9.89 -3.00 -9.18
C GLU A 59 -10.55 -3.70 -7.97
N LYS A 60 -9.76 -4.48 -7.23
CA LYS A 60 -10.23 -5.17 -6.03
C LYS A 60 -10.62 -4.19 -4.91
N LEU A 61 -9.79 -3.18 -4.62
CA LEU A 61 -10.10 -2.17 -3.60
C LEU A 61 -11.39 -1.40 -3.93
N VAL A 62 -11.57 -1.00 -5.18
CA VAL A 62 -12.72 -0.22 -5.64
C VAL A 62 -13.99 -1.08 -5.66
N SER A 63 -13.88 -2.36 -6.05
CA SER A 63 -14.98 -3.32 -5.94
C SER A 63 -15.44 -3.50 -4.49
N ASP A 64 -14.51 -3.72 -3.56
CA ASP A 64 -14.80 -3.85 -2.13
C ASP A 64 -15.46 -2.58 -1.58
N LEU A 65 -15.01 -1.40 -2.02
CA LEU A 65 -15.61 -0.09 -1.69
C LEU A 65 -17.07 0.01 -2.16
N ARG A 66 -17.34 -0.38 -3.42
CA ARG A 66 -18.71 -0.40 -3.97
C ARG A 66 -19.62 -1.31 -3.16
N GLU A 67 -19.14 -2.50 -2.80
CA GLU A 67 -19.90 -3.44 -1.98
C GLU A 67 -20.15 -2.88 -0.57
N ALA A 68 -19.12 -2.31 0.07
CA ALA A 68 -19.24 -1.70 1.39
C ALA A 68 -20.24 -0.55 1.42
N TYR A 69 -20.26 0.29 0.36
CA TYR A 69 -21.24 1.36 0.22
C TYR A 69 -22.67 0.81 0.06
N LYS A 70 -22.86 -0.18 -0.83
CA LYS A 70 -24.16 -0.86 -1.02
C LYS A 70 -24.68 -1.48 0.29
N ASN A 71 -23.78 -2.04 1.08
CA ASN A 71 -24.06 -2.65 2.38
C ASN A 71 -24.16 -1.64 3.54
N ARG A 72 -24.04 -0.33 3.26
CA ARG A 72 -24.08 0.77 4.24
C ARG A 72 -23.00 0.68 5.33
N GLN A 73 -21.87 0.04 5.02
CA GLN A 73 -20.71 -0.02 5.92
C GLN A 73 -19.89 1.27 5.88
N ILE A 74 -19.96 2.01 4.77
CA ILE A 74 -19.43 3.36 4.60
C ILE A 74 -20.53 4.28 4.11
N ALA A 75 -20.48 5.55 4.49
CA ALA A 75 -21.53 6.52 4.16
C ALA A 75 -20.99 7.85 3.62
N LYS A 76 -19.76 8.22 3.97
CA LYS A 76 -19.14 9.49 3.62
C LYS A 76 -17.81 9.28 2.92
N SER A 77 -17.40 10.23 2.07
CA SER A 77 -16.09 10.21 1.42
C SER A 77 -14.91 10.11 2.42
N GLU A 78 -15.10 10.63 3.63
CA GLU A 78 -14.16 10.54 4.76
C GLU A 78 -13.88 9.08 5.22
N ASP A 79 -14.83 8.16 4.99
CA ASP A 79 -14.71 6.74 5.37
C ASP A 79 -13.83 5.95 4.38
N ILE A 80 -13.60 6.48 3.18
CA ILE A 80 -12.87 5.79 2.10
C ILE A 80 -11.42 5.52 2.46
N VAL A 81 -10.68 6.51 2.99
CA VAL A 81 -9.27 6.35 3.33
C VAL A 81 -9.06 5.32 4.46
N PRO A 82 -9.82 5.35 5.58
CA PRO A 82 -9.81 4.29 6.57
C PRO A 82 -10.09 2.90 5.97
N PHE A 83 -11.12 2.80 5.12
CA PHE A 83 -11.49 1.54 4.46
C PHE A 83 -10.36 0.97 3.59
N LEU A 84 -9.77 1.80 2.73
CA LEU A 84 -8.63 1.42 1.88
C LEU A 84 -7.45 0.91 2.73
N LYS A 85 -7.10 1.62 3.80
CA LYS A 85 -6.01 1.20 4.70
C LYS A 85 -6.28 -0.16 5.34
N GLU A 86 -7.53 -0.43 5.72
CA GLU A 86 -7.91 -1.71 6.30
C GLU A 86 -7.81 -2.84 5.28
N HIS A 87 -8.44 -2.68 4.11
CA HIS A 87 -8.46 -3.71 3.07
C HIS A 87 -7.07 -3.98 2.49
N MET A 88 -6.23 -2.97 2.29
CA MET A 88 -4.84 -3.16 1.86
C MET A 88 -4.03 -4.01 2.86
N LYS A 89 -4.26 -3.84 4.17
CA LYS A 89 -3.63 -4.72 5.18
C LYS A 89 -4.15 -6.15 5.09
N ASN A 90 -5.45 -6.32 4.83
CA ASN A 90 -6.08 -7.64 4.74
C ASN A 90 -5.64 -8.41 3.49
N TYR A 91 -5.28 -7.70 2.42
CA TYR A 91 -4.72 -8.33 1.22
C TYR A 91 -3.29 -8.82 1.39
N TRP A 92 -2.58 -8.36 2.43
CA TRP A 92 -1.24 -8.83 2.73
C TRP A 92 -1.31 -10.27 3.27
N PRO A 93 -0.90 -11.28 2.50
CA PRO A 93 -1.15 -12.66 2.87
C PRO A 93 -0.31 -13.06 4.09
N HIS A 94 -0.83 -13.98 4.90
CA HIS A 94 -0.02 -14.69 5.87
C HIS A 94 0.95 -15.61 5.12
N GLN A 95 2.24 -15.30 5.23
CA GLN A 95 3.33 -16.07 4.63
C GLN A 95 4.51 -16.05 5.59
N ASP A 96 5.23 -17.17 5.65
CA ASP A 96 6.53 -17.20 6.31
C ASP A 96 7.52 -16.35 5.48
N ARG A 97 7.98 -15.27 6.09
CA ARG A 97 8.93 -14.32 5.50
C ARG A 97 10.28 -14.39 6.18
N GLN A 98 10.51 -15.41 7.02
CA GLN A 98 11.83 -15.64 7.59
C GLN A 98 12.79 -16.07 6.50
N LEU A 99 14.04 -15.62 6.62
CA LEU A 99 15.10 -16.15 5.77
C LEU A 99 15.31 -17.62 6.14
N ASN A 100 15.36 -18.49 5.13
CA ASN A 100 15.74 -19.88 5.34
C ASN A 100 17.25 -19.95 5.59
N ILE A 101 17.65 -20.35 6.81
CA ILE A 101 19.04 -20.40 7.27
C ILE A 101 19.49 -21.86 7.34
N ALA A 102 20.71 -22.14 6.88
CA ALA A 102 21.26 -23.49 6.94
C ALA A 102 21.44 -23.93 8.41
N PRO A 103 20.97 -25.13 8.81
CA PRO A 103 21.08 -25.60 10.18
C PRO A 103 22.53 -25.92 10.61
N SER A 104 23.42 -26.16 9.65
CA SER A 104 24.85 -26.37 9.85
C SER A 104 25.63 -25.96 8.61
N GLY A 105 26.87 -25.49 8.78
CA GLY A 105 27.68 -24.97 7.68
C GLY A 105 27.25 -23.55 7.24
N PRO A 106 27.79 -23.03 6.13
CA PRO A 106 27.47 -21.68 5.67
C PRO A 106 26.06 -21.61 5.07
N THR A 107 25.35 -20.51 5.34
CA THR A 107 24.14 -20.15 4.60
C THR A 107 24.56 -19.46 3.30
N VAL A 108 24.14 -20.00 2.16
CA VAL A 108 24.43 -19.45 0.83
C VAL A 108 23.23 -18.67 0.33
N ILE A 109 23.39 -17.36 0.15
CA ILE A 109 22.35 -16.45 -0.39
C ILE A 109 22.78 -16.03 -1.80
N LEU A 110 22.01 -16.45 -2.81
CA LEU A 110 22.19 -16.00 -4.19
C LEU A 110 21.36 -14.73 -4.42
N VAL A 111 22.03 -13.61 -4.73
CA VAL A 111 21.37 -12.35 -5.07
C VAL A 111 21.41 -12.13 -6.59
N ALA A 112 20.24 -12.04 -7.22
CA ALA A 112 20.08 -11.89 -8.67
C ALA A 112 19.19 -10.68 -9.02
N GLY A 113 19.33 -10.16 -10.25
CA GLY A 113 18.61 -8.98 -10.74
C GLY A 113 19.33 -8.28 -11.90
N ILE A 114 18.66 -7.34 -12.55
CA ILE A 114 19.22 -6.59 -13.70
C ILE A 114 20.33 -5.60 -13.29
N ASN A 115 21.11 -5.12 -14.25
CA ASN A 115 22.14 -4.10 -13.99
C ASN A 115 21.49 -2.80 -13.48
N GLY A 116 22.13 -2.15 -12.50
CA GLY A 116 21.62 -0.91 -11.90
C GLY A 116 20.54 -1.07 -10.83
N SER A 117 20.02 -2.28 -10.56
CA SER A 117 18.97 -2.51 -9.55
C SER A 117 19.46 -2.49 -8.09
N GLY A 118 20.70 -2.04 -7.83
CA GLY A 118 21.26 -1.95 -6.48
C GLY A 118 21.83 -3.24 -5.88
N LYS A 119 21.96 -4.36 -6.63
CA LYS A 119 22.43 -5.65 -6.10
C LYS A 119 23.68 -5.56 -5.20
N THR A 120 24.74 -4.92 -5.68
CA THR A 120 26.01 -4.80 -4.92
C THR A 120 25.84 -3.95 -3.67
N THR A 121 25.04 -2.88 -3.74
CA THR A 121 24.73 -2.00 -2.60
C THR A 121 23.85 -2.70 -1.56
N SER A 122 22.94 -3.58 -1.98
CA SER A 122 22.08 -4.34 -1.08
C SER A 122 22.82 -5.46 -0.33
N ILE A 123 23.97 -5.91 -0.83
CA ILE A 123 24.78 -6.98 -0.21
C ILE A 123 25.80 -6.42 0.79
N ALA A 124 26.35 -5.23 0.52
CA ALA A 124 27.37 -4.58 1.34
C ALA A 124 26.80 -4.08 2.68
#